data_AF-A0AAE3VTZ6-F1
#
_entry.id   AF-A0AAE3VTZ6-F1
#
_cell.length_a   1.000
_cell.length_b   1.000
_cell.length_c   1.000
_cell.angle_alpha   90.00
_cell.angle_beta   90.00
_cell.angle_gamma   90.00
#
_symmetry.space_group_name_H-M   'P 1'
#
loop_
_entity.id
_entity.type
_entity.pdbx_description
1 polymer ?
#
loop_
_entity_poly.entity_id
_entity_poly.type
_entity_poly.pdbx_seq_one_letter_code
_entity_poly.pdbx_strand_id
1 'polypeptide(L)'
;MSLIELHEAAGCAPVTWGPDRTRDWWRAWTASARGSGAEFRVLARDATGGCVALWLIDANPPVVYLGADGEAAVLASDVDDYAALLASGVTPAVAAAQAGLPGVRAAQARYPEFPALAWQPEPVAAIRLATADDAEDLTDLITTSMGYAVAAHDVAERLRGLPEDGNVVYVAVTDRVAGWVHVMITHGLIAGTRAELGGLAVAQPGSGSGSALLAAAERWAVRHGVTSMYIRSGTERTEAHGFYARRGYTVRKTQLALTKTLA
;
A
#
# COMPACT_ATOMS: atom_id res chain seq x y z
N MET A 1 26.24 23.45 9.52
CA MET A 1 25.98 22.03 9.21
C MET A 1 25.47 21.98 7.78
N SER A 2 26.06 21.14 6.94
CA SER A 2 25.63 20.91 5.56
C SER A 2 24.27 20.19 5.54
N LEU A 3 23.58 20.25 4.39
CA LEU A 3 22.31 19.55 4.21
C LEU A 3 22.45 18.02 4.31
N ILE A 4 23.62 17.48 3.95
CA ILE A 4 23.93 16.05 4.08
C ILE A 4 23.96 15.67 5.56
N GLU A 5 24.71 16.40 6.38
CA GLU A 5 24.81 16.16 7.83
C GLU A 5 23.45 16.34 8.53
N LEU A 6 22.64 17.30 8.09
CA LEU A 6 21.27 17.50 8.58
C LEU A 6 20.36 16.30 8.27
N HIS A 7 20.45 15.72 7.07
CA HIS A 7 19.68 14.52 6.72
C HIS A 7 20.09 13.32 7.57
N GLU A 8 21.40 13.08 7.73
CA GLU A 8 21.91 11.97 8.53
C GLU A 8 21.44 12.08 9.98
N ALA A 9 21.50 13.29 10.57
CA ALA A 9 20.99 13.57 11.91
C ALA A 9 19.47 13.33 12.04
N ALA A 10 18.72 13.53 10.94
CA ALA A 10 17.28 13.28 10.87
C ALA A 10 16.92 11.83 10.50
N GLY A 11 17.91 10.92 10.43
CA GLY A 11 17.69 9.51 10.08
C GLY A 11 17.41 9.26 8.60
N CYS A 12 17.76 10.22 7.73
CA CYS A 12 17.63 10.11 6.28
C CYS A 12 19.00 9.87 5.65
N ALA A 13 19.13 8.79 4.89
CA ALA A 13 20.32 8.49 4.10
C ALA A 13 20.37 9.36 2.83
N PRO A 14 21.41 10.19 2.65
CA PRO A 14 21.60 10.96 1.42
C PRO A 14 21.71 10.05 0.20
N VAL A 15 21.16 10.49 -0.94
CA VAL A 15 21.22 9.74 -2.20
C VAL A 15 21.60 10.63 -3.38
N THR A 16 22.24 10.02 -4.38
CA THR A 16 22.51 10.64 -5.68
C THR A 16 21.82 9.82 -6.76
N TRP A 17 20.65 10.29 -7.20
CA TRP A 17 19.86 9.64 -8.25
C TRP A 17 20.00 10.41 -9.56
N GLY A 18 20.32 9.68 -10.64
CA GLY A 18 20.20 10.20 -11.99
C GLY A 18 18.73 10.30 -12.43
N PRO A 19 18.43 11.08 -13.47
CA PRO A 19 17.06 11.30 -13.95
C PRO A 19 16.30 10.01 -14.26
N ASP A 20 16.96 9.01 -14.84
CA ASP A 20 16.35 7.72 -15.17
C ASP A 20 15.95 6.94 -13.91
N ARG A 21 16.83 6.90 -12.91
CA ARG A 21 16.53 6.26 -11.62
C ARG A 21 15.38 6.94 -10.89
N THR A 22 15.31 8.27 -10.92
CA THR A 22 14.20 9.02 -10.34
C THR A 22 12.89 8.71 -11.06
N ARG A 23 12.91 8.61 -12.38
CA ARG A 23 11.75 8.24 -13.21
C ARG A 23 11.26 6.83 -12.93
N ASP A 24 12.18 5.87 -12.83
CA ASP A 24 11.85 4.48 -12.51
C ASP A 24 11.23 4.36 -11.12
N TRP A 25 11.80 5.06 -10.13
CA TRP A 25 11.22 5.13 -8.80
C TRP A 25 9.85 5.82 -8.80
N TRP A 26 9.70 6.95 -9.50
CA TRP A 26 8.43 7.69 -9.60
C TRP A 26 7.31 6.78 -10.12
N ARG A 27 7.58 6.06 -11.21
CA ARG A 27 6.64 5.09 -11.81
C ARG A 27 6.27 3.96 -10.84
N ALA A 28 7.22 3.48 -10.05
CA ALA A 28 6.97 2.45 -9.04
C ALA A 28 6.17 3.00 -7.85
N TRP A 29 6.34 4.28 -7.52
CA TRP A 29 5.71 4.94 -6.38
C TRP A 29 4.24 5.32 -6.66
N THR A 30 3.93 5.91 -7.81
CA THR A 30 2.56 6.41 -8.13
C THR A 30 1.56 5.33 -8.59
N ALA A 31 2.00 4.08 -8.75
CA ALA A 31 1.22 2.95 -9.31
C ALA A 31 0.58 3.17 -10.71
N SER A 32 0.72 4.37 -11.28
CA SER A 32 0.22 4.78 -12.60
C SER A 32 1.30 5.55 -13.36
N ALA A 33 1.42 5.30 -14.67
CA ALA A 33 2.47 5.87 -15.53
C ALA A 33 2.26 7.36 -15.88
N ARG A 34 1.53 8.13 -15.07
CA ARG A 34 1.28 9.56 -15.30
C ARG A 34 2.30 10.41 -14.53
N GLY A 35 2.90 11.37 -15.22
CA GLY A 35 4.05 12.13 -14.73
C GLY A 35 5.37 11.48 -15.16
N SER A 36 6.41 12.31 -15.30
CA SER A 36 7.71 11.85 -15.81
C SER A 36 8.70 11.56 -14.69
N GLY A 37 8.45 12.04 -13.47
CA GLY A 37 9.42 12.06 -12.38
C GLY A 37 10.61 13.00 -12.64
N ALA A 38 10.72 13.61 -13.82
CA ALA A 38 11.81 14.50 -14.19
C ALA A 38 11.73 15.84 -13.47
N GLU A 39 10.55 16.21 -13.01
CA GLU A 39 10.29 17.34 -12.14
C GLU A 39 10.82 17.14 -10.70
N PHE A 40 11.39 15.97 -10.37
CA PHE A 40 11.93 15.70 -9.03
C PHE A 40 13.43 15.43 -9.04
N ARG A 41 14.11 15.91 -7.99
CA ARG A 41 15.49 15.54 -7.66
C ARG A 41 15.55 15.01 -6.24
N VAL A 42 15.67 13.69 -6.08
CA VAL A 42 15.73 13.04 -4.77
C VAL A 42 17.06 13.34 -4.10
N LEU A 43 16.99 13.81 -2.85
CA LEU A 43 18.12 14.23 -2.02
C LEU A 43 18.48 13.18 -0.96
N ALA A 44 17.47 12.58 -0.35
CA ALA A 44 17.64 11.63 0.74
C ALA A 44 16.46 10.67 0.87
N ARG A 45 16.65 9.59 1.62
CA ARG A 45 15.61 8.60 1.93
C ARG A 45 15.60 8.24 3.40
N ASP A 46 14.42 8.06 3.98
CA ASP A 46 14.31 7.54 5.34
C ASP A 46 14.27 6.00 5.38
N ALA A 47 14.21 5.45 6.60
CA ALA A 47 14.17 4.02 6.85
C ALA A 47 12.90 3.31 6.36
N THR A 48 11.80 4.03 6.15
CA THR A 48 10.54 3.46 5.62
C THR A 48 10.58 3.35 4.10
N GLY A 49 11.51 4.05 3.47
CA GLY A 49 11.68 4.13 2.03
C GLY A 49 11.08 5.40 1.41
N GLY A 50 10.52 6.30 2.23
CA GLY A 50 10.11 7.64 1.85
C GLY A 50 11.29 8.48 1.36
N CYS A 51 11.00 9.41 0.45
CA CYS A 51 12.00 10.23 -0.23
C CYS A 51 11.80 11.70 0.07
N VAL A 52 12.91 12.40 0.31
CA VAL A 52 12.98 13.87 0.26
C VAL A 52 13.47 14.28 -1.11
N ALA A 53 12.79 15.23 -1.76
CA ALA A 53 13.15 15.69 -3.09
C ALA A 53 13.01 17.20 -3.27
N LEU A 54 13.73 17.76 -4.23
CA LEU A 54 13.42 19.07 -4.80
C LEU A 54 12.34 18.89 -5.88
N TRP A 55 11.33 19.74 -5.85
CA TRP A 55 10.33 19.83 -6.92
C TRP A 55 10.69 20.98 -7.87
N LEU A 56 11.22 20.63 -9.05
CA LEU A 56 11.91 21.51 -10.00
C LEU A 56 10.94 22.34 -10.86
N ILE A 57 10.08 23.12 -10.23
CA ILE A 57 9.06 23.95 -10.89
C ILE A 57 9.49 25.40 -11.13
N ASP A 58 10.51 25.87 -10.42
CA ASP A 58 11.08 27.21 -10.58
C ASP A 58 12.59 27.22 -10.23
N ALA A 59 13.18 28.42 -10.17
CA ALA A 59 14.61 28.59 -9.89
C ALA A 59 15.00 28.32 -8.43
N ASN A 60 14.04 28.36 -7.50
CA ASN A 60 14.25 28.11 -6.08
C ASN A 60 13.28 27.01 -5.61
N PRO A 61 13.55 25.75 -5.98
CA PRO A 61 12.57 24.69 -5.91
C PRO A 61 12.19 24.36 -4.47
N PRO A 62 10.89 24.17 -4.17
CA PRO A 62 10.45 23.72 -2.85
C PRO A 62 10.96 22.32 -2.54
N VAL A 63 11.13 22.05 -1.25
CA VAL A 63 11.51 20.74 -0.73
C VAL A 63 10.24 19.98 -0.36
N VAL A 64 10.12 18.77 -0.89
CA VAL A 64 8.94 17.92 -0.75
C VAL A 64 9.29 16.58 -0.14
N TYR A 65 8.29 15.95 0.47
CA TYR A 65 8.36 14.60 0.99
C TYR A 65 7.35 13.70 0.27
N LEU A 66 7.82 12.51 -0.10
CA LEU A 66 7.09 11.49 -0.84
C LEU A 66 7.22 10.17 -0.04
N GLY A 67 6.23 9.90 0.82
CA GLY A 67 6.22 8.80 1.77
C GLY A 67 5.92 7.44 1.13
N ALA A 68 6.41 6.36 1.72
CA ALA A 68 6.30 5.01 1.16
C ALA A 68 4.86 4.51 0.98
N ASP A 69 3.90 5.07 1.72
CA ASP A 69 2.49 4.70 1.71
C ASP A 69 1.61 5.73 0.98
N GLY A 70 2.23 6.64 0.22
CA GLY A 70 1.56 7.64 -0.62
C GLY A 70 1.36 9.01 0.03
N GLU A 71 1.98 9.25 1.20
CA GLU A 71 2.00 10.59 1.76
C GLU A 71 2.77 11.55 0.84
N ALA A 72 2.19 12.70 0.52
CA ALA A 72 2.84 13.72 -0.28
C ALA A 72 2.63 15.10 0.36
N ALA A 73 3.72 15.78 0.69
CA ALA A 73 3.67 17.08 1.33
C ALA A 73 4.83 17.98 0.89
N VAL A 74 4.56 19.29 0.80
CA VAL A 74 5.62 20.29 0.75
C VAL A 74 6.12 20.53 2.17
N LEU A 75 7.43 20.40 2.38
CA LEU A 75 8.06 20.60 3.68
C LEU A 75 8.52 22.05 3.88
N ALA A 76 9.02 22.67 2.82
CA ALA A 76 9.58 24.01 2.83
C ALA A 76 9.49 24.65 1.44
N SER A 77 9.50 25.99 1.39
CA SER A 77 9.44 26.72 0.11
C SER A 77 10.77 26.66 -0.64
N ASP A 78 11.87 26.38 0.05
CA ASP A 78 13.19 26.19 -0.51
C ASP A 78 14.12 25.39 0.43
N VAL A 79 15.37 25.23 0.01
CA VAL A 79 16.39 24.45 0.72
C VAL A 79 16.84 25.11 2.03
N ASP A 80 16.83 26.43 2.12
CA ASP A 80 17.28 27.15 3.31
C ASP A 80 16.25 27.02 4.43
N ASP A 81 14.97 27.20 4.10
CA ASP A 81 13.85 26.94 5.02
C ASP A 81 13.83 25.48 5.47
N TYR A 82 14.11 24.54 4.57
CA TYR A 82 14.20 23.12 4.89
C TYR A 82 15.39 22.80 5.81
N ALA A 83 16.55 23.41 5.58
CA ALA A 83 17.71 23.23 6.43
C ALA A 83 17.44 23.74 7.85
N ALA A 84 16.74 24.88 7.98
CA ALA A 84 16.29 25.40 9.28
C ALA A 84 15.30 24.46 9.98
N LEU A 85 14.38 23.86 9.22
CA LEU A 85 13.45 22.85 9.73
C LEU A 85 14.19 21.64 10.32
N LEU A 86 15.15 21.06 9.58
CA LEU A 86 15.97 19.95 10.07
C LEU A 86 16.82 20.35 11.28
N ALA A 87 17.39 21.56 11.29
CA ALA A 87 18.19 22.07 12.40
C ALA A 87 17.38 22.23 13.69
N SER A 88 16.06 22.39 13.59
CA SER A 88 15.15 22.39 14.74
C SER A 88 14.85 21.00 15.32
N GLY A 89 15.38 19.92 14.71
CA GLY A 89 15.18 18.54 15.12
C GLY A 89 13.91 17.88 14.56
N VAL A 90 13.19 18.55 13.66
CA VAL A 90 12.01 17.99 13.00
C VAL A 90 12.47 17.12 11.82
N THR A 91 12.06 15.85 11.82
CA THR A 91 12.35 14.94 10.70
C THR A 91 11.39 15.16 9.53
N PRO A 92 11.78 14.81 8.29
CA PRO A 92 10.92 14.96 7.11
C PRO A 92 9.55 14.28 7.24
N ALA A 93 9.52 13.05 7.74
CA ALA A 93 8.28 12.31 7.94
C ALA A 93 7.35 12.98 8.98
N VAL A 94 7.91 13.52 10.07
CA VAL A 94 7.13 14.27 11.07
C VAL A 94 6.60 15.57 10.48
N ALA A 95 7.43 16.31 9.75
CA ALA A 95 7.02 17.54 9.08
C ALA A 95 5.88 17.29 8.08
N ALA A 96 5.95 16.21 7.29
CA ALA A 96 4.90 15.83 6.36
C ALA A 96 3.58 15.49 7.05
N ALA A 97 3.65 14.77 8.19
CA ALA A 97 2.46 14.37 8.95
C ALA A 97 1.83 15.51 9.76
N GLN A 98 2.60 16.54 10.13
CA GLN A 98 2.17 17.64 11.00
C GLN A 98 2.07 18.99 10.27
N ALA A 99 0.96 19.22 9.56
CA ALA A 99 0.63 20.50 8.90
C ALA A 99 0.47 21.72 9.86
N GLY A 100 0.74 21.54 11.16
CA GLY A 100 0.66 22.58 12.19
C GLY A 100 1.92 23.44 12.32
N LEU A 101 3.07 22.99 11.81
CA LEU A 101 4.32 23.76 11.90
C LEU A 101 4.23 25.02 11.02
N PRO A 102 4.53 26.24 11.53
CA PRO A 102 4.30 27.48 10.78
C PRO A 102 4.95 27.52 9.39
N GLY A 103 6.22 27.10 9.28
CA GLY A 103 6.95 27.06 8.00
C GLY A 103 6.38 26.03 7.02
N VAL A 104 6.06 24.82 7.50
CA VAL A 104 5.44 23.77 6.70
C VAL A 104 4.05 24.20 6.21
N ARG A 105 3.23 24.78 7.10
CA ARG A 105 1.91 25.29 6.76
C ARG A 105 1.99 26.38 5.69
N ALA A 106 2.92 27.32 5.82
CA ALA A 106 3.12 28.38 4.84
C ALA A 106 3.55 27.80 3.47
N ALA A 107 4.47 26.84 3.47
CA ALA A 107 4.90 26.16 2.25
C ALA A 107 3.76 25.38 1.57
N GLN A 108 2.97 24.61 2.34
CA GLN A 108 1.80 23.89 1.83
C GLN A 108 0.70 24.82 1.33
N ALA A 109 0.47 25.96 1.99
CA ALA A 109 -0.49 26.97 1.55
C ALA A 109 -0.05 27.69 0.27
N ARG A 110 1.26 27.76 0.02
CA ARG A 110 1.84 28.30 -1.22
C ARG A 110 1.69 27.34 -2.40
N TYR A 111 1.74 26.03 -2.14
CA TYR A 111 1.66 24.97 -3.14
C TYR A 111 0.53 23.95 -2.82
N PRO A 112 -0.74 24.40 -2.72
CA PRO A 112 -1.85 23.53 -2.31
C PRO A 112 -2.14 22.42 -3.33
N GLU A 113 -1.70 22.57 -4.57
CA GLU A 113 -1.82 21.58 -5.64
C GLU A 113 -0.85 20.40 -5.50
N PHE A 114 0.24 20.56 -4.74
CA PHE A 114 1.30 19.57 -4.70
C PHE A 114 0.84 18.18 -4.26
N PRO A 115 0.08 18.00 -3.16
CA PRO A 115 -0.36 16.66 -2.75
C PRO A 115 -1.16 15.96 -3.85
N ALA A 116 -2.04 16.69 -4.55
CA ALA A 116 -2.86 16.14 -5.63
C ALA A 116 -2.08 15.89 -6.92
N LEU A 117 -0.99 16.63 -7.17
CA LEU A 117 -0.10 16.44 -8.31
C LEU A 117 0.87 15.29 -8.08
N ALA A 118 1.45 15.24 -6.88
CA ALA A 118 2.43 14.25 -6.49
C ALA A 118 1.77 12.89 -6.28
N TRP A 119 0.63 12.90 -5.61
CA TRP A 119 -0.18 11.72 -5.37
C TRP A 119 -1.60 11.99 -5.83
N GLN A 120 -1.95 11.46 -7.01
CA GLN A 120 -3.36 11.21 -7.31
C GLN A 120 -3.67 9.90 -6.59
N PRO A 121 -4.36 9.88 -5.43
CA PRO A 121 -4.91 8.62 -4.99
C PRO A 121 -5.81 8.16 -6.13
N GLU A 122 -5.48 7.04 -6.77
CA GLU A 122 -6.52 6.24 -7.41
C GLU A 122 -7.67 6.20 -6.39
N PRO A 123 -8.92 6.54 -6.79
CA PRO A 123 -10.02 6.71 -5.84
C PRO A 123 -9.96 5.55 -4.85
N VAL A 124 -9.66 5.87 -3.58
CA VAL A 124 -9.34 4.85 -2.58
C VAL A 124 -10.53 3.92 -2.57
N ALA A 125 -10.31 2.70 -3.07
CA ALA A 125 -11.38 1.78 -3.32
C ALA A 125 -12.14 1.58 -2.01
N ALA A 126 -13.44 1.90 -2.02
CA ALA A 126 -14.27 1.79 -0.85
C ALA A 126 -14.32 0.31 -0.45
N ILE A 127 -13.93 0.01 0.79
CA ILE A 127 -13.99 -1.36 1.30
C ILE A 127 -15.39 -1.63 1.84
N ARG A 128 -16.08 -2.60 1.25
CA ARG A 128 -17.39 -3.08 1.73
C ARG A 128 -17.47 -4.60 1.71
N LEU A 129 -18.52 -5.14 2.33
CA LEU A 129 -18.84 -6.56 2.20
C LEU A 129 -19.16 -6.89 0.74
N ALA A 130 -18.70 -8.06 0.30
CA ALA A 130 -19.11 -8.63 -0.97
C ALA A 130 -20.57 -9.08 -0.89
N THR A 131 -21.26 -8.97 -2.01
CA THR A 131 -22.64 -9.41 -2.22
C THR A 131 -22.68 -10.34 -3.43
N ALA A 132 -23.79 -11.05 -3.61
CA ALA A 132 -23.95 -11.92 -4.76
C ALA A 132 -23.91 -11.17 -6.11
N ASP A 133 -24.18 -9.86 -6.12
CA ASP A 133 -24.14 -9.03 -7.31
C ASP A 133 -22.71 -8.73 -7.76
N ASP A 134 -21.72 -8.91 -6.88
CA ASP A 134 -20.29 -8.76 -7.20
C ASP A 134 -19.73 -9.98 -7.97
N ALA A 135 -20.52 -11.02 -8.20
CA ALA A 135 -20.03 -12.32 -8.66
C ALA A 135 -19.37 -12.30 -10.03
N GLU A 136 -19.81 -11.43 -10.95
CA GLU A 136 -19.18 -11.28 -12.27
C GLU A 136 -17.77 -10.71 -12.13
N ASP A 137 -17.61 -9.57 -11.45
CA ASP A 137 -16.30 -8.95 -11.23
C ASP A 137 -15.36 -9.87 -10.43
N LEU A 138 -15.88 -10.57 -9.42
CA LEU A 138 -15.09 -11.52 -8.65
C LEU A 138 -14.60 -12.68 -9.51
N THR A 139 -15.43 -13.18 -10.42
CA THR A 139 -15.07 -14.25 -11.36
C THR A 139 -13.95 -13.80 -12.30
N ASP A 140 -14.04 -12.59 -12.83
CA ASP A 140 -12.99 -11.98 -13.65
C ASP A 140 -11.67 -11.91 -12.88
N LEU A 141 -11.69 -11.42 -11.64
CA LEU A 141 -10.51 -11.30 -10.78
C LEU A 141 -9.91 -12.66 -10.41
N ILE A 142 -10.74 -13.65 -10.06
CA ILE A 142 -10.30 -15.02 -9.76
C ILE A 142 -9.59 -15.62 -10.98
N THR A 143 -10.17 -15.45 -12.17
CA THR A 143 -9.62 -15.99 -13.41
C THR A 143 -8.30 -15.31 -13.76
N THR A 144 -8.30 -13.98 -13.79
CA THR A 144 -7.15 -13.18 -14.26
C THR A 144 -5.99 -13.14 -13.27
N SER A 145 -6.27 -13.04 -11.96
CA SER A 145 -5.24 -12.85 -10.92
C SER A 145 -4.79 -14.15 -10.25
N MET A 146 -5.69 -15.14 -10.19
CA MET A 146 -5.41 -16.41 -9.52
C MET A 146 -5.27 -17.60 -10.47
N GLY A 147 -5.79 -17.50 -11.70
CA GLY A 147 -5.70 -18.56 -12.69
C GLY A 147 -6.70 -19.70 -12.50
N TYR A 148 -7.77 -19.48 -11.72
CA TYR A 148 -8.83 -20.46 -11.52
C TYR A 148 -10.04 -20.15 -12.40
N ALA A 149 -10.55 -21.17 -13.10
CA ALA A 149 -11.82 -21.06 -13.80
C ALA A 149 -12.98 -21.35 -12.84
N VAL A 150 -13.92 -20.42 -12.74
CA VAL A 150 -15.14 -20.55 -11.94
C VAL A 150 -16.28 -19.81 -12.66
N ALA A 151 -17.52 -20.29 -12.55
CA ALA A 151 -18.66 -19.57 -13.10
C ALA A 151 -19.19 -18.53 -12.10
N ALA A 152 -19.63 -17.37 -12.58
CA ALA A 152 -20.21 -16.32 -11.74
C ALA A 152 -21.41 -16.80 -10.92
N HIS A 153 -22.24 -17.67 -11.50
CA HIS A 153 -23.30 -18.39 -10.79
C HIS A 153 -22.77 -19.12 -9.53
N ASP A 154 -21.67 -19.87 -9.65
CA ASP A 154 -21.10 -20.63 -8.54
C ASP A 154 -20.54 -19.68 -7.47
N VAL A 155 -19.91 -18.57 -7.88
CA VAL A 155 -19.39 -17.55 -6.97
C VAL A 155 -20.53 -16.91 -6.19
N ALA A 156 -21.62 -16.53 -6.86
CA ALA A 156 -22.80 -15.95 -6.23
C ALA A 156 -23.44 -16.92 -5.21
N GLU A 157 -23.60 -18.20 -5.58
CA GLU A 157 -24.11 -19.22 -4.66
C GLU A 157 -23.19 -19.42 -3.44
N ARG A 158 -21.87 -19.50 -3.66
CA ARG A 158 -20.89 -19.64 -2.57
C ARG A 158 -20.94 -18.44 -1.63
N LEU A 159 -21.01 -17.21 -2.14
CA LEU A 159 -21.12 -16.00 -1.31
C LEU A 159 -22.35 -16.03 -0.42
N ARG A 160 -23.52 -16.42 -0.96
CA ARG A 160 -24.75 -16.55 -0.18
C ARG A 160 -24.67 -17.66 0.88
N GLY A 161 -23.90 -18.72 0.60
CA GLY A 161 -23.76 -19.88 1.47
C GLY A 161 -22.63 -19.79 2.51
N LEU A 162 -21.84 -18.71 2.53
CA LEU A 162 -20.76 -18.57 3.50
C LEU A 162 -21.32 -18.38 4.92
N PRO A 163 -20.84 -19.15 5.92
CA PRO A 163 -21.24 -18.95 7.31
C PRO A 163 -20.79 -17.58 7.85
N GLU A 164 -21.73 -16.78 8.33
CA GLU A 164 -21.47 -15.43 8.87
C GLU A 164 -20.52 -15.43 10.07
N ASP A 165 -20.64 -16.43 10.96
CA ASP A 165 -19.90 -16.52 12.23
C ASP A 165 -18.44 -16.96 12.09
N GLY A 166 -17.92 -17.06 10.86
CA GLY A 166 -16.54 -17.50 10.65
C GLY A 166 -15.99 -17.21 9.28
N ASN A 167 -16.71 -16.48 8.41
CA ASN A 167 -16.24 -16.10 7.10
C ASN A 167 -16.62 -14.66 6.80
N VAL A 168 -15.76 -13.96 6.08
CA VAL A 168 -16.15 -12.71 5.44
C VAL A 168 -15.41 -12.55 4.12
N VAL A 169 -16.10 -11.97 3.15
CA VAL A 169 -15.50 -11.51 1.90
C VAL A 169 -15.67 -10.00 1.83
N TYR A 170 -14.57 -9.28 1.71
CA TYR A 170 -14.59 -7.84 1.42
C TYR A 170 -14.21 -7.62 -0.04
N VAL A 171 -14.82 -6.59 -0.63
CA VAL A 171 -14.45 -6.05 -1.94
C VAL A 171 -13.95 -4.62 -1.80
N ALA A 172 -13.00 -4.27 -2.65
CA ALA A 172 -12.51 -2.93 -2.86
C ALA A 172 -13.20 -2.39 -4.10
N VAL A 173 -13.96 -1.30 -3.97
CA VAL A 173 -14.82 -0.78 -5.04
C VAL A 173 -14.40 0.62 -5.45
N THR A 174 -14.15 0.79 -6.74
CA THR A 174 -14.01 2.10 -7.39
C THR A 174 -15.33 2.41 -8.11
N ASP A 175 -15.33 2.31 -9.43
CA ASP A 175 -16.48 2.21 -10.32
C ASP A 175 -17.04 0.77 -10.39
N ARG A 176 -16.15 -0.23 -10.29
CA ARG A 176 -16.46 -1.67 -10.20
C ARG A 176 -15.64 -2.32 -9.08
N VAL A 177 -15.80 -3.62 -8.85
CA VAL A 177 -14.95 -4.33 -7.89
C VAL A 177 -13.52 -4.40 -8.45
N ALA A 178 -12.62 -3.66 -7.80
CA ALA A 178 -11.20 -3.57 -8.13
C ALA A 178 -10.32 -4.57 -7.36
N GLY A 179 -10.90 -5.29 -6.39
CA GLY A 179 -10.20 -6.31 -5.63
C GLY A 179 -11.09 -6.98 -4.60
N TRP A 180 -10.66 -8.13 -4.08
CA TRP A 180 -11.37 -8.85 -3.05
C TRP A 180 -10.44 -9.60 -2.11
N VAL A 181 -10.91 -9.84 -0.89
CA VAL A 181 -10.27 -10.71 0.09
C VAL A 181 -11.31 -11.59 0.76
N HIS A 182 -11.02 -12.89 0.87
CA HIS A 182 -11.77 -13.83 1.68
C HIS A 182 -10.94 -14.22 2.88
N VAL A 183 -11.53 -14.12 4.07
CA VAL A 183 -10.93 -14.60 5.32
C VAL A 183 -11.92 -15.52 6.04
N MET A 184 -11.38 -16.55 6.67
CA MET A 184 -12.15 -17.55 7.43
C MET A 184 -11.48 -17.89 8.75
N ILE A 185 -12.26 -18.19 9.79
CA ILE A 185 -11.75 -18.75 11.04
C ILE A 185 -11.61 -20.26 10.88
N THR A 186 -10.41 -20.77 11.15
CA THR A 186 -10.09 -22.19 11.12
C THR A 186 -9.75 -22.67 12.52
N HIS A 187 -10.24 -23.86 12.88
CA HIS A 187 -10.03 -24.49 14.17
C HIS A 187 -9.20 -25.76 13.96
N GLY A 188 -7.93 -25.73 14.36
CA GLY A 188 -7.02 -26.87 14.22
C GLY A 188 -6.61 -27.45 15.57
N LEU A 189 -6.56 -28.77 15.70
CA LEU A 189 -6.08 -29.44 16.92
C LEU A 189 -4.61 -29.09 17.22
N ILE A 190 -3.77 -29.02 16.19
CA ILE A 190 -2.32 -28.78 16.33
C ILE A 190 -2.01 -27.28 16.38
N ALA A 191 -2.69 -26.48 15.55
CA ALA A 191 -2.37 -25.07 15.34
C ALA A 191 -3.28 -24.11 16.11
N GLY A 192 -4.29 -24.62 16.83
CA GLY A 192 -5.30 -23.81 17.49
C GLY A 192 -6.24 -23.09 16.51
N THR A 193 -6.96 -22.10 17.04
CA THR A 193 -7.83 -21.21 16.27
C THR A 193 -7.01 -20.11 15.60
N ARG A 194 -7.22 -19.90 14.29
CA ARG A 194 -6.57 -18.84 13.52
C ARG A 194 -7.45 -18.33 12.39
N ALA A 195 -7.18 -17.13 11.91
CA ALA A 195 -7.81 -16.59 10.72
C ALA A 195 -6.95 -16.97 9.52
N GLU A 196 -7.56 -17.49 8.46
CA GLU A 196 -6.89 -17.93 7.24
C GLU A 196 -7.41 -17.12 6.05
N LEU A 197 -6.52 -16.56 5.23
CA LEU A 197 -6.92 -15.99 3.95
C LEU A 197 -7.23 -17.11 2.96
N GLY A 198 -8.49 -17.17 2.54
CA GLY A 198 -8.94 -18.03 1.43
C GLY A 198 -8.52 -17.51 0.07
N GLY A 199 -8.34 -16.19 -0.05
CA GLY A 199 -7.83 -15.54 -1.26
C GLY A 199 -7.70 -14.03 -1.10
N LEU A 200 -6.78 -13.42 -1.86
CA LEU A 200 -6.62 -11.97 -2.03
C LEU A 200 -6.21 -11.70 -3.47
N ALA A 201 -6.97 -10.89 -4.19
CA ALA A 201 -6.64 -10.44 -5.55
C ALA A 201 -7.07 -8.99 -5.78
N VAL A 202 -6.37 -8.31 -6.68
CA VAL A 202 -6.65 -6.93 -7.11
C VAL A 202 -6.47 -6.83 -8.61
N ALA A 203 -7.32 -6.03 -9.27
CA ALA A 203 -7.23 -5.76 -10.71
C ALA A 203 -5.91 -5.10 -11.09
N GLN A 204 -5.45 -4.17 -10.24
CA GLN A 204 -4.21 -3.42 -10.44
C GLN A 204 -3.34 -3.47 -9.18
N PRO A 205 -2.27 -4.28 -9.18
CA PRO A 205 -1.26 -4.25 -8.12
C PRO A 205 -0.65 -2.84 -7.98
N GLY A 206 -0.31 -2.46 -6.74
CA GLY A 206 0.24 -1.13 -6.45
C GLY A 206 -0.79 -0.03 -6.20
N SER A 207 -2.07 -0.22 -6.59
CA SER A 207 -3.15 0.77 -6.38
C SER A 207 -3.57 1.01 -4.93
N GLY A 208 -2.91 0.40 -3.94
CA GLY A 208 -3.30 0.46 -2.52
C GLY A 208 -4.47 -0.45 -2.13
N SER A 209 -5.29 -0.92 -3.07
CA SER A 209 -6.46 -1.78 -2.82
C SER A 209 -6.11 -3.05 -2.03
N GLY A 210 -4.99 -3.69 -2.34
CA GLY A 210 -4.55 -4.91 -1.64
C GLY A 210 -4.21 -4.65 -0.17
N SER A 211 -3.60 -3.50 0.14
CA SER A 211 -3.32 -3.07 1.51
C SER A 211 -4.61 -2.83 2.29
N ALA A 212 -5.55 -2.11 1.68
CA ALA A 212 -6.82 -1.76 2.31
C ALA A 212 -7.67 -3.01 2.62
N LEU A 213 -7.72 -3.95 1.69
CA LEU A 213 -8.37 -5.26 1.85
C LEU A 213 -7.72 -6.08 2.96
N LEU A 214 -6.40 -6.21 2.96
CA LEU A 214 -5.69 -6.98 3.98
C LEU A 214 -5.91 -6.39 5.37
N ALA A 215 -5.83 -5.07 5.52
CA ALA A 215 -6.10 -4.40 6.78
C ALA A 215 -7.56 -4.60 7.25
N ALA A 216 -8.53 -4.68 6.33
CA ALA A 216 -9.91 -5.00 6.66
C ALA A 216 -10.07 -6.44 7.17
N ALA A 217 -9.36 -7.39 6.54
CA ALA A 217 -9.33 -8.79 6.97
C ALA A 217 -8.70 -8.94 8.37
N GLU A 218 -7.57 -8.27 8.64
CA GLU A 218 -6.91 -8.29 9.95
C GLU A 218 -7.80 -7.69 11.05
N ARG A 219 -8.44 -6.54 10.80
CA ARG A 219 -9.41 -5.95 11.73
C ARG A 219 -10.58 -6.89 12.02
N TRP A 220 -11.07 -7.58 11.00
CA TRP A 220 -12.13 -8.57 11.18
C TRP A 220 -11.66 -9.73 12.06
N ALA A 221 -10.46 -10.27 11.83
CA ALA A 221 -9.90 -11.35 12.64
C ALA A 221 -9.76 -10.96 14.12
N VAL A 222 -9.24 -9.75 14.39
CA VAL A 222 -9.10 -9.22 15.76
C VAL A 222 -10.46 -9.09 16.45
N ARG A 223 -11.50 -8.61 15.75
CA ARG A 223 -12.86 -8.53 16.30
C ARG A 223 -13.45 -9.90 16.64
N HIS A 224 -12.99 -10.96 15.98
CA HIS A 224 -13.39 -12.35 16.26
C HIS A 224 -12.48 -13.02 17.31
N GLY A 225 -11.68 -12.24 18.04
CA GLY A 225 -10.83 -12.74 19.12
C GLY A 225 -9.60 -13.53 18.64
N VAL A 226 -9.26 -13.44 17.35
CA VAL A 226 -8.16 -14.18 16.75
C VAL A 226 -6.96 -13.27 16.51
N THR A 227 -5.80 -13.70 17.03
CA THR A 227 -4.56 -12.91 17.01
C THR A 227 -3.53 -13.41 15.99
N SER A 228 -3.88 -14.43 15.19
CA SER A 228 -3.00 -14.97 14.16
C SER A 228 -3.69 -15.05 12.80
N MET A 229 -2.99 -14.52 11.79
CA MET A 229 -3.36 -14.63 10.38
C MET A 229 -2.47 -15.66 9.68
N TYR A 230 -3.07 -16.53 8.89
CA TYR A 230 -2.40 -17.56 8.12
C TYR A 230 -2.73 -17.43 6.64
N ILE A 231 -1.74 -17.67 5.78
CA ILE A 231 -1.88 -17.51 4.34
C ILE A 231 -1.17 -18.68 3.67
N ARG A 232 -1.79 -19.21 2.62
CA ARG A 232 -1.16 -20.13 1.68
C ARG A 232 -0.90 -19.37 0.38
N SER A 233 0.34 -19.39 -0.08
CA SER A 233 0.76 -18.76 -1.33
C SER A 233 1.59 -19.76 -2.13
N GLY A 234 1.37 -19.83 -3.43
CA GLY A 234 2.16 -20.65 -4.35
C GLY A 234 3.62 -20.19 -4.37
N THR A 235 4.56 -21.12 -4.49
CA THR A 235 6.00 -20.83 -4.44
C THR A 235 6.45 -19.88 -5.55
N GLU A 236 5.74 -19.86 -6.67
CA GLU A 236 5.94 -18.99 -7.82
C GLU A 236 5.52 -17.53 -7.60
N ARG A 237 4.73 -17.22 -6.57
CA ARG A 237 4.16 -15.88 -6.31
C ARG A 237 5.10 -14.98 -5.51
N THR A 238 6.31 -14.77 -6.00
CA THR A 238 7.38 -13.99 -5.33
C THR A 238 6.96 -12.56 -4.97
N GLU A 239 6.23 -11.87 -5.85
CA GLU A 239 5.71 -10.53 -5.58
C GLU A 239 4.71 -10.50 -4.42
N ALA A 240 3.81 -11.48 -4.36
CA ALA A 240 2.87 -11.63 -3.25
C ALA A 240 3.59 -11.90 -1.93
N HIS A 241 4.65 -12.72 -1.95
CA HIS A 241 5.49 -12.94 -0.76
C HIS A 241 6.10 -11.63 -0.25
N GLY A 242 6.62 -10.78 -1.15
CA GLY A 242 7.12 -9.46 -0.81
C GLY A 242 6.05 -8.54 -0.23
N PHE A 243 4.83 -8.57 -0.80
CA PHE A 243 3.69 -7.82 -0.30
C PHE A 243 3.34 -8.17 1.16
N TYR A 244 3.27 -9.46 1.48
CA TYR A 244 2.98 -9.92 2.85
C TYR A 244 4.16 -9.68 3.81
N ALA A 245 5.40 -9.91 3.37
CA ALA A 245 6.59 -9.71 4.21
C ALA A 245 6.73 -8.27 4.70
N ARG A 246 6.46 -7.27 3.82
CA ARG A 246 6.44 -5.85 4.20
C ARG A 246 5.37 -5.51 5.24
N ARG A 247 4.39 -6.39 5.47
CA ARG A 247 3.27 -6.23 6.43
C ARG A 247 3.41 -7.16 7.64
N GLY A 248 4.62 -7.63 7.92
CA GLY A 248 4.92 -8.40 9.13
C GLY A 248 4.61 -9.90 9.04
N TYR A 249 4.18 -10.41 7.89
CA TYR A 249 4.05 -11.85 7.69
C TYR A 249 5.42 -12.50 7.56
N THR A 250 5.59 -13.66 8.20
CA THR A 250 6.85 -14.41 8.20
C THR A 250 6.63 -15.81 7.63
N VAL A 251 7.56 -16.26 6.78
CA VAL A 251 7.49 -17.61 6.21
C VAL A 251 7.65 -18.64 7.33
N ARG A 252 6.70 -19.56 7.44
CA ARG A 252 6.72 -20.65 8.44
C ARG A 252 7.20 -21.97 7.85
N LYS A 253 6.80 -22.28 6.61
CA LYS A 253 7.11 -23.53 5.92
C LYS A 253 6.83 -23.42 4.42
N THR A 254 7.47 -24.28 3.65
CA THR A 254 7.07 -24.65 2.28
C THR A 254 6.38 -26.01 2.33
N GLN A 255 5.30 -26.20 1.57
CA GLN A 255 4.49 -27.42 1.62
C GLN A 255 3.95 -27.81 0.24
N LEU A 256 3.61 -29.08 0.07
CA LEU A 256 2.91 -29.59 -1.11
C LEU A 256 1.39 -29.47 -0.91
N ALA A 257 0.67 -29.08 -1.97
CA ALA A 257 -0.78 -29.15 -2.04
C ALA A 257 -1.18 -30.41 -2.82
N LEU A 258 -1.84 -31.36 -2.13
CA LEU A 258 -2.27 -32.63 -2.71
C LEU A 258 -3.80 -32.71 -2.69
N THR A 259 -4.41 -33.17 -3.77
CA THR A 259 -5.86 -33.36 -3.86
C THR A 259 -6.18 -34.77 -4.35
N LYS A 260 -7.26 -35.36 -3.82
CA LYS A 260 -7.83 -36.64 -4.24
C LYS A 260 -9.35 -36.49 -4.25
N THR A 261 -9.98 -36.70 -5.40
CA THR A 261 -11.44 -36.75 -5.50
C THR A 261 -11.95 -37.99 -4.77
N LEU A 262 -12.93 -37.81 -3.89
CA LEU A 262 -13.62 -38.88 -3.18
C LEU A 262 -14.96 -39.15 -3.85
N ALA A 263 -15.38 -40.41 -3.84
CA ALA A 263 -16.69 -40.87 -4.33
C ALA A 263 -17.74 -40.82 -3.23
#